data_AF-W1NR81-F1
#
_entry.id   AF-W1NR81-F1
#
_cell.length_a   1.000
_cell.length_b   1.000
_cell.length_c   1.000
_cell.angle_alpha   90.00
_cell.angle_beta   90.00
_cell.angle_gamma   90.00
#
_symmetry.space_group_name_H-M   'P 1'
#
loop_
_entity.id
_entity.type
_entity.pdbx_description
1 polymer ?
#
loop_
_entity_poly.entity_id
_entity_poly.type
_entity_poly.pdbx_seq_one_letter_code
_entity_poly.pdbx_strand_id
1 'polypeptide(L)'
;MELQGENGDRIPLENGKRTELGRGNGSPFNDLTVSRQHVSMELEEDRKNGETRVSFQVLGKNAICVISSGNGSNGSNPRIYRRYEKGHLRVAAKLSVSLKNPYFYSLKRIAVLETQKKEKDEEEVERGVKEAVSRREKRTSKRKKTAREHGTDRGVLGDISEDGFVGENAKLEDLGLDSFDVSCIDLVKG
;
A
#
# COMPACT_ATOMS: atom_id res chain seq x y z
N MET A 1 15.20 -3.28 6.64
CA MET A 1 15.13 -3.16 8.12
C MET A 1 14.29 -1.92 8.46
N GLU A 2 13.94 -1.67 9.71
CA GLU A 2 13.32 -0.39 10.11
C GLU A 2 13.86 0.09 11.46
N LEU A 3 13.88 1.41 11.65
CA LEU A 3 14.07 2.04 12.95
C LEU A 3 12.70 2.40 13.52
N GLN A 4 12.36 1.86 14.69
CA GLN A 4 11.16 2.26 15.41
C GLN A 4 11.51 3.18 16.58
N GLY A 5 10.98 4.40 16.57
CA GLY A 5 11.08 5.34 17.70
C GLY A 5 10.19 4.96 18.88
N GLU A 6 10.47 5.54 20.05
CA GLU A 6 9.68 5.31 21.28
C GLU A 6 8.20 5.68 21.15
N ASN A 7 7.86 6.65 20.30
CA ASN A 7 6.47 7.03 20.00
C ASN A 7 5.74 6.05 19.06
N GLY A 8 6.43 5.02 18.55
CA GLY A 8 5.91 4.07 17.57
C GLY A 8 6.24 4.42 16.11
N ASP A 9 6.72 5.64 15.84
CA ASP A 9 7.19 6.12 14.53
C ASP A 9 8.14 5.12 13.86
N ARG A 10 7.96 4.84 12.56
CA ARG A 10 8.80 3.88 11.82
C ARG A 10 9.50 4.54 10.65
N ILE A 11 10.80 4.33 10.55
CA ILE A 11 11.64 4.80 9.44
C ILE A 11 12.19 3.56 8.72
N PRO A 12 11.74 3.27 7.48
CA PRO A 12 12.24 2.14 6.72
C PRO A 12 13.70 2.36 6.30
N LEU A 13 14.48 1.29 6.37
CA LEU A 13 15.84 1.18 5.86
C LEU A 13 15.83 0.19 4.69
N GLU A 14 15.92 0.74 3.48
CA GLU A 14 15.95 0.01 2.22
C GLU A 14 17.37 -0.47 1.88
N ASN A 15 17.48 -1.56 1.13
CA ASN A 15 18.76 -2.12 0.69
C ASN A 15 19.41 -1.23 -0.38
N GLY A 16 20.73 -0.98 -0.28
CA GLY A 16 21.47 -0.15 -1.23
C GLY A 16 21.05 1.33 -1.31
N LYS A 17 20.21 1.81 -0.37
CA LYS A 17 19.89 3.24 -0.22
C LYS A 17 20.43 3.76 1.11
N ARG A 18 20.96 4.97 1.06
CA ARG A 18 21.34 5.73 2.25
C ARG A 18 20.11 6.39 2.87
N THR A 19 19.83 6.09 4.14
CA THR A 19 18.82 6.78 4.94
C THR A 19 19.50 7.77 5.87
N GLU A 20 19.04 9.03 5.87
CA GLU A 20 19.55 10.07 6.77
C GLU A 20 18.56 10.33 7.90
N LEU A 21 19.06 10.40 9.12
CA LEU A 21 18.31 10.66 10.34
C LEU A 21 18.81 11.94 11.01
N GLY A 22 17.89 12.75 11.51
CA GLY A 22 18.19 14.01 12.18
C GLY A 22 16.91 14.79 12.53
N ARG A 23 17.05 16.11 12.67
CA ARG A 23 15.97 17.04 13.01
C ARG A 23 15.08 17.35 11.81
N GLY A 24 13.76 17.22 11.97
CA GLY A 24 12.77 17.43 10.91
C GLY A 24 12.26 16.12 10.30
N ASN A 25 11.50 16.21 9.20
CA ASN A 25 10.92 15.10 8.42
C ASN A 25 10.53 13.85 9.26
N GLY A 26 9.44 13.95 10.02
CA GLY A 26 8.89 12.83 10.79
C GLY A 26 9.63 12.50 12.09
N SER A 27 10.65 13.27 12.46
CA SER A 27 11.28 13.16 13.78
C SER A 27 10.58 14.05 14.83
N PRO A 28 10.34 13.57 16.07
CA PRO A 28 9.80 14.38 17.15
C PRO A 28 10.78 15.43 17.71
N PHE A 29 12.04 15.47 17.26
CA PHE A 29 13.01 16.44 17.79
C PHE A 29 12.84 17.82 17.16
N ASN A 30 12.55 18.81 17.99
CA ASN A 30 12.89 20.21 17.69
C ASN A 30 14.22 20.64 18.35
N ASP A 31 15.04 19.67 18.79
CA ASP A 31 16.32 19.92 19.46
C ASP A 31 17.35 20.50 18.48
N LEU A 32 17.66 21.80 18.63
CA LEU A 32 18.62 22.52 17.80
C LEU A 32 20.06 21.98 17.89
N THR A 33 20.38 21.14 18.88
CA THR A 33 21.67 20.43 18.91
C THR A 33 21.75 19.30 17.87
N VAL A 34 20.61 18.83 17.36
CA VAL A 34 20.53 17.81 16.32
C VAL A 34 20.50 18.48 14.94
N SER A 35 21.42 18.05 14.07
CA SER A 35 21.47 18.47 12.66
C SER A 35 20.27 17.91 11.90
N ARG A 36 19.82 18.56 10.82
CA ARG A 36 18.78 17.98 9.94
C ARG A 36 19.23 16.66 9.32
N GLN A 37 20.52 16.58 8.97
CA GLN A 37 21.23 15.36 8.60
C GLN A 37 22.26 15.10 9.69
N HIS A 38 21.94 14.22 10.65
CA HIS A 38 22.78 13.98 11.83
C HIS A 38 23.53 12.66 11.77
N VAL A 39 22.85 11.60 11.30
CA VAL A 39 23.41 10.26 11.10
C VAL A 39 23.01 9.78 9.70
N SER A 40 23.98 9.31 8.93
CA SER A 40 23.77 8.58 7.69
C SER A 40 23.82 7.09 7.97
N MET A 41 22.88 6.32 7.45
CA MET A 41 22.78 4.87 7.66
C MET A 41 22.58 4.15 6.33
N GLU A 42 23.11 2.93 6.24
CA GLU A 42 23.01 2.09 5.05
C GLU A 42 22.77 0.64 5.49
N LEU A 43 21.89 -0.05 4.77
CA LEU A 43 21.59 -1.45 5.04
C LEU A 43 22.64 -2.33 4.35
N GLU A 44 23.37 -3.12 5.14
CA GLU A 44 24.38 -4.06 4.65
C GLU A 44 23.87 -5.50 4.79
N GLU A 45 23.62 -6.14 3.65
CA GLU A 45 23.30 -7.56 3.57
C GLU A 45 24.58 -8.39 3.44
N ASP A 46 25.04 -8.96 4.56
CA ASP A 46 26.21 -9.84 4.56
C ASP A 46 25.88 -11.18 3.90
N ARG A 47 26.10 -11.25 2.58
CA ARG A 47 25.84 -12.42 1.72
C ARG A 47 26.52 -13.71 2.16
N LYS A 48 27.54 -13.64 3.04
CA LYS A 48 28.27 -14.83 3.52
C LYS A 48 27.65 -15.43 4.79
N ASN A 49 27.11 -14.58 5.66
CA ASN A 49 26.68 -15.00 6.99
C ASN A 49 25.16 -14.91 7.21
N GLY A 50 24.41 -14.29 6.28
CA GLY A 50 22.96 -14.06 6.43
C GLY A 50 22.59 -13.04 7.52
N GLU A 51 23.58 -12.46 8.21
CA GLU A 51 23.37 -11.39 9.18
C GLU A 51 23.20 -10.04 8.46
N THR A 52 21.95 -9.62 8.28
CA THR A 52 21.64 -8.23 7.92
C THR A 52 22.07 -7.29 9.05
N ARG A 53 22.95 -6.33 8.74
CA ARG A 53 23.43 -5.30 9.66
C ARG A 53 23.15 -3.92 9.06
N VAL A 54 23.19 -2.87 9.88
CA VAL A 54 23.06 -1.48 9.41
C VAL A 54 24.34 -0.76 9.77
N SER A 55 25.13 -0.33 8.78
CA SER A 55 26.27 0.54 9.04
C SER A 55 25.78 1.99 9.17
N PHE A 56 26.52 2.78 9.95
CA PHE A 56 26.19 4.19 10.14
C PHE A 56 27.45 5.06 10.23
N GLN A 57 27.28 6.34 9.91
CA GLN A 57 28.27 7.39 10.12
C GLN A 57 27.61 8.63 10.74
N VAL A 58 28.24 9.20 11.76
CA VAL A 58 27.81 10.47 12.34
C VAL A 58 28.24 11.62 11.43
N LEU A 59 27.30 12.41 10.92
CA LEU A 59 27.56 13.59 10.09
C LEU A 59 27.53 14.89 10.90
N GLY A 60 26.67 14.93 11.92
CA GLY A 60 26.46 16.09 12.79
C GLY A 60 27.65 16.43 13.69
N LYS A 61 27.68 17.67 14.19
CA LYS A 61 28.73 18.15 15.11
C LYS A 61 28.67 17.49 16.49
N ASN A 62 27.45 17.33 17.03
CA ASN A 62 27.24 16.70 18.33
C ASN A 62 27.27 15.17 18.21
N ALA A 63 27.58 14.51 19.32
CA ALA A 63 27.74 13.07 19.38
C ALA A 63 26.39 12.35 19.58
N ILE A 64 26.33 11.09 19.16
CA ILE A 64 25.17 10.21 19.33
C ILE A 64 25.46 9.11 20.37
N CYS A 65 24.42 8.48 20.90
CA CYS A 65 24.52 7.32 21.78
C CYS A 65 23.97 6.07 21.08
N VAL A 66 24.68 4.95 21.19
CA VAL A 66 24.21 3.63 20.74
C VAL A 66 24.32 2.64 21.89
N ILE A 67 23.22 1.94 22.17
CA ILE A 67 23.14 0.87 23.17
C ILE A 67 23.02 -0.45 22.39
N SER A 68 24.08 -1.25 22.40
CA SER A 68 24.07 -2.57 21.77
C SER A 68 23.19 -3.55 22.53
N SER A 69 22.40 -4.37 21.82
CA SER A 69 21.71 -5.52 22.43
C SER A 69 22.74 -6.56 22.89
N GLY A 70 23.00 -6.62 24.20
CA GLY A 70 23.91 -7.59 24.81
C GLY A 70 23.15 -8.70 25.53
N ASN A 71 23.38 -9.95 25.15
CA ASN A 71 22.79 -11.13 25.81
C ASN A 71 23.60 -11.56 27.06
N GLY A 72 24.02 -10.60 27.89
CA GLY A 72 24.90 -10.84 29.04
C GLY A 72 24.46 -10.08 30.28
N SER A 73 24.67 -10.69 31.45
CA SER A 73 24.31 -10.16 32.78
C SER A 73 25.03 -8.87 33.18
N ASN A 74 26.05 -8.46 32.44
CA ASN A 74 26.67 -7.14 32.55
C ASN A 74 25.98 -6.19 31.57
N GLY A 75 25.29 -5.17 32.11
CA GLY A 75 24.40 -4.28 31.36
C GLY A 75 25.02 -3.72 30.08
N SER A 76 24.18 -3.57 29.04
CA SER A 76 24.57 -3.02 27.75
C SER A 76 25.10 -1.59 27.88
N ASN A 77 26.42 -1.44 27.97
CA ASN A 77 27.05 -0.14 28.13
C ASN A 77 26.75 0.77 26.92
N PRO A 78 26.23 1.99 27.13
CA PRO A 78 26.04 2.96 26.06
C PRO A 78 27.39 3.37 25.47
N ARG A 79 27.52 3.29 24.14
CA ARG A 79 28.70 3.75 23.41
C ARG A 79 28.38 5.07 22.72
N ILE A 80 29.18 6.08 23.00
CA ILE A 80 29.10 7.40 22.36
C ILE A 80 29.89 7.37 21.05
N TYR A 81 29.32 7.92 19.98
CA TYR A 81 29.98 8.10 18.69
C TYR A 81 30.02 9.58 18.31
N ARG A 82 31.20 10.07 17.94
CA ARG A 82 31.46 11.47 17.56
C ARG A 82 31.39 11.67 16.04
N ARG A 83 31.43 12.93 15.60
CA ARG A 83 31.42 13.30 14.17
C ARG A 83 32.43 12.49 13.35
N TYR A 84 31.99 12.02 12.19
CA TYR A 84 32.69 11.15 11.24
C TYR A 84 33.00 9.73 11.70
N GLU A 85 32.83 9.40 12.98
CA GLU A 85 32.96 8.02 13.45
C GLU A 85 31.88 7.14 12.80
N LYS A 86 32.27 5.88 12.55
CA LYS A 86 31.43 4.86 11.93
C LYS A 86 31.18 3.72 12.92
N GLY A 87 30.04 3.06 12.77
CA GLY A 87 29.69 1.88 13.54
C GLY A 87 28.67 1.00 12.82
N HIS A 88 28.26 -0.06 13.50
CA HIS A 88 27.23 -0.98 13.01
C HIS A 88 26.16 -1.17 14.08
N LEU A 89 24.89 -1.11 13.68
CA LEU A 89 23.75 -1.46 14.50
C LEU A 89 23.37 -2.92 14.22
N ARG A 90 23.14 -3.66 15.31
CA ARG A 90 22.55 -5.00 15.28
C ARG A 90 21.06 -4.90 15.60
N VAL A 91 20.28 -5.92 15.23
CA VAL A 91 18.86 -6.02 15.61
C VAL A 91 18.73 -5.86 17.14
N ALA A 92 17.68 -5.16 17.57
CA ALA A 92 17.41 -4.76 18.96
C ALA A 92 18.42 -3.78 19.60
N ALA A 93 19.46 -3.32 18.88
CA ALA A 93 20.24 -2.17 19.33
C ALA A 93 19.37 -0.89 19.31
N LYS A 94 19.66 0.02 20.25
CA LYS A 94 19.01 1.33 20.35
C LYS A 94 19.98 2.44 19.97
N LEU A 95 19.49 3.49 19.32
CA LEU A 95 20.25 4.67 18.92
C LEU A 95 19.50 5.95 19.34
N SER A 96 20.21 6.88 20.00
CA SER A 96 19.72 8.25 20.24
C SER A 96 20.62 9.27 19.56
N VAL A 97 20.01 10.20 18.82
CA VAL A 97 20.70 11.29 18.12
C VAL A 97 21.00 12.52 18.98
N SER A 98 20.43 12.61 20.19
CA SER A 98 20.76 13.65 21.18
C SER A 98 21.20 12.99 22.48
N LEU A 99 22.23 13.56 23.10
CA LEU A 99 22.65 13.21 24.46
C LEU A 99 21.96 14.07 25.52
N LYS A 100 21.42 15.24 25.12
CA LYS A 100 20.75 16.17 26.03
C LYS A 100 19.29 15.80 26.23
N ASN A 101 18.61 15.47 25.14
CA ASN A 101 17.22 15.03 25.12
C ASN A 101 17.18 13.63 24.49
N PRO A 102 17.57 12.58 25.24
CA PRO A 102 17.68 11.24 24.67
C PRO A 102 16.31 10.71 24.25
N TYR A 103 16.25 10.16 23.04
CA TYR A 103 15.11 9.45 22.49
C TYR A 103 15.65 8.31 21.65
N PHE A 104 15.18 7.10 21.90
CA PHE A 104 15.78 5.90 21.33
C PHE A 104 14.98 5.35 20.16
N TYR A 105 15.63 5.24 19.00
CA TYR A 105 15.19 4.38 17.92
C TYR A 105 15.73 2.97 18.14
N SER A 106 14.85 1.97 18.13
CA SER A 106 15.20 0.55 18.20
C SER A 106 15.25 -0.04 16.78
N LEU A 107 16.34 -0.73 16.43
CA LEU A 107 16.47 -1.38 15.12
C LEU A 107 15.67 -2.70 15.08
N LYS A 108 14.67 -2.79 14.20
CA LYS A 108 13.79 -3.95 14.01
C LYS A 108 13.87 -4.52 12.59
N ARG A 109 13.55 -5.81 12.48
CA ARG A 109 13.27 -6.45 11.19
C ARG A 109 11.84 -6.11 10.76
N ILE A 110 11.67 -5.65 9.53
CA ILE A 110 10.36 -5.55 8.89
C ILE A 110 9.89 -6.99 8.63
N ALA A 111 8.76 -7.39 9.18
CA ALA A 111 8.10 -8.63 8.79
C ALA A 111 7.39 -8.41 7.45
N VAL A 112 7.71 -9.20 6.43
CA VAL A 112 7.26 -9.02 5.02
C VAL A 112 5.79 -9.46 4.81
N LEU A 113 4.92 -9.23 5.80
CA LEU A 113 3.51 -9.62 5.78
C LEU A 113 2.60 -8.55 5.17
N GLU A 114 3.09 -7.32 5.00
CA GLU A 114 2.26 -6.17 4.58
C GLU A 114 2.38 -5.82 3.08
N THR A 115 3.53 -6.04 2.43
CA THR A 115 3.71 -5.76 0.99
C THR A 115 3.06 -6.81 0.09
N GLN A 116 3.26 -8.11 0.40
CA GLN A 116 2.69 -9.21 -0.40
C GLN A 116 1.16 -9.28 -0.41
N LYS A 117 0.48 -8.60 0.53
CA LYS A 117 -0.99 -8.50 0.50
C LYS A 117 -1.43 -7.54 -0.59
N LYS A 118 -0.92 -6.30 -0.58
CA LYS A 118 -1.27 -5.29 -1.60
C LYS A 118 -0.99 -5.75 -3.03
N GLU A 119 0.17 -6.35 -3.29
CA GLU A 119 0.52 -6.83 -4.63
C GLU A 119 -0.45 -7.92 -5.12
N LYS A 120 -0.88 -8.83 -4.24
CA LYS A 120 -1.87 -9.87 -4.58
C LYS A 120 -3.28 -9.32 -4.76
N ASP A 121 -3.69 -8.39 -3.89
CA ASP A 121 -5.00 -7.74 -3.97
C ASP A 121 -5.11 -6.92 -5.29
N GLU A 122 -4.04 -6.22 -5.69
CA GLU A 122 -3.96 -5.47 -6.95
C GLU A 122 -3.95 -6.39 -8.18
N GLU A 123 -3.19 -7.51 -8.16
CA GLU A 123 -3.14 -8.48 -9.26
C GLU A 123 -4.49 -9.20 -9.46
N GLU A 124 -5.19 -9.56 -8.38
CA GLU A 124 -6.52 -10.17 -8.46
C GLU A 124 -7.57 -9.21 -9.04
N VAL A 125 -7.55 -7.94 -8.63
CA VAL A 125 -8.42 -6.90 -9.20
C VAL A 125 -8.13 -6.67 -10.69
N GLU A 126 -6.86 -6.58 -11.10
CA GLU A 126 -6.50 -6.38 -12.52
C GLU A 126 -6.95 -7.56 -13.39
N ARG A 127 -6.78 -8.79 -12.89
CA ARG A 127 -7.29 -10.02 -13.54
C ARG A 127 -8.81 -9.98 -13.72
N GLY A 128 -9.55 -9.61 -12.67
CA GLY A 128 -11.02 -9.50 -12.73
C GLY A 128 -11.51 -8.46 -13.74
N VAL A 129 -10.83 -7.30 -13.83
CA VAL A 129 -11.13 -6.26 -14.82
C VAL A 129 -10.91 -6.76 -16.25
N LYS A 130 -9.77 -7.39 -16.54
CA LYS A 130 -9.46 -7.97 -17.86
C LYS A 130 -10.52 -9.00 -18.29
N GLU A 131 -10.97 -9.84 -17.37
CA GLU A 131 -11.99 -10.86 -17.63
C GLU A 131 -13.38 -10.26 -17.91
N ALA A 132 -13.77 -9.21 -17.17
CA ALA A 132 -15.02 -8.48 -17.38
C ALA A 132 -15.06 -7.76 -18.75
N VAL A 133 -13.94 -7.14 -19.16
CA VAL A 133 -13.80 -6.51 -20.48
C VAL A 133 -13.95 -7.55 -21.60
N SER A 134 -13.26 -8.71 -21.49
CA SER A 134 -13.37 -9.80 -22.48
C SER A 134 -14.82 -10.31 -22.64
N ARG A 135 -15.59 -10.42 -21.54
CA ARG A 135 -17.02 -10.76 -21.60
C ARG A 135 -17.85 -9.71 -22.34
N ARG A 136 -17.51 -8.43 -22.23
CA ARG A 136 -18.22 -7.32 -22.90
C ARG A 136 -17.95 -7.30 -24.41
N GLU A 137 -16.69 -7.46 -24.83
CA GLU A 137 -16.31 -7.55 -26.25
C GLU A 137 -16.95 -8.75 -26.98
N LYS A 138 -17.03 -9.90 -26.31
CA LYS A 138 -17.70 -11.10 -26.87
C LYS A 138 -19.19 -10.88 -27.12
N ARG A 139 -19.84 -9.96 -26.39
CA ARG A 139 -21.26 -9.60 -26.57
C ARG A 139 -21.48 -8.62 -27.73
N THR A 140 -20.63 -7.59 -27.88
CA THR A 140 -20.73 -6.61 -28.98
C THR A 140 -20.39 -7.24 -30.33
N SER A 141 -19.40 -8.13 -30.38
CA SER A 141 -18.93 -8.77 -31.61
C SER A 141 -19.98 -9.69 -32.25
N LYS A 142 -20.80 -10.37 -31.45
CA LYS A 142 -21.88 -11.24 -31.96
C LYS A 142 -22.96 -10.44 -32.71
N ARG A 143 -23.39 -9.29 -32.18
CA ARG A 143 -24.37 -8.40 -32.84
C ARG A 143 -23.87 -7.88 -34.20
N LYS A 144 -22.55 -7.72 -34.37
CA LYS A 144 -21.94 -7.24 -35.63
C LYS A 144 -21.79 -8.33 -36.70
N LYS A 145 -21.86 -9.63 -36.34
CA LYS A 145 -21.92 -10.74 -37.30
C LYS A 145 -23.33 -11.01 -37.80
N THR A 146 -24.31 -11.14 -36.90
CA THR A 146 -25.71 -11.40 -37.30
C THR A 146 -26.31 -10.26 -38.15
N ALA A 147 -25.89 -9.02 -37.93
CA ALA A 147 -26.27 -7.87 -38.78
C ALA A 147 -25.62 -7.86 -40.18
N ARG A 148 -24.65 -8.73 -40.46
CA ARG A 148 -24.04 -8.90 -41.80
C ARG A 148 -24.58 -10.10 -42.56
N GLU A 149 -25.17 -11.08 -41.87
CA GLU A 149 -25.70 -12.31 -42.46
C GLU A 149 -27.12 -12.15 -43.02
N HIS A 150 -27.89 -11.15 -42.57
CA HIS A 150 -29.17 -10.74 -43.19
C HIS A 150 -29.00 -9.69 -44.31
N GLY A 151 -27.80 -9.56 -44.88
CA GLY A 151 -27.40 -8.47 -45.79
C GLY A 151 -27.58 -8.73 -47.29
N THR A 152 -28.17 -9.85 -47.70
CA THR A 152 -28.44 -10.16 -49.13
C THR A 152 -29.63 -11.12 -49.27
N ASP A 153 -30.81 -10.60 -49.64
CA ASP A 153 -31.37 -10.98 -50.94
C ASP A 153 -32.34 -9.91 -51.49
N ARG A 154 -32.52 -9.89 -52.81
CA ARG A 154 -33.38 -8.92 -53.53
C ARG A 154 -34.77 -9.51 -53.77
N GLY A 155 -35.83 -8.72 -53.62
CA GLY A 155 -37.19 -9.24 -53.87
C GLY A 155 -38.32 -8.21 -53.99
N VAL A 156 -38.34 -7.47 -55.12
CA VAL A 156 -39.54 -6.93 -55.80
C VAL A 156 -40.39 -5.82 -55.10
N LEU A 157 -40.51 -4.72 -55.85
CA LEU A 157 -41.58 -3.70 -55.91
C LEU A 157 -42.87 -3.93 -55.09
N GLY A 158 -43.33 -2.83 -54.48
CA GLY A 158 -44.68 -2.69 -53.91
C GLY A 158 -44.92 -1.28 -53.34
N ASP A 159 -44.91 -0.26 -54.19
CA ASP A 159 -45.31 1.11 -53.80
C ASP A 159 -46.85 1.26 -53.74
N ILE A 160 -47.31 2.31 -53.03
CA ILE A 160 -48.68 2.89 -53.03
C ILE A 160 -49.72 2.00 -52.30
N SER A 161 -50.12 2.25 -51.03
CA SER A 161 -50.79 3.41 -50.40
C SER A 161 -52.33 3.35 -50.45
N GLU A 162 -52.98 3.97 -49.44
CA GLU A 162 -54.45 4.07 -49.24
C GLU A 162 -55.03 2.72 -48.72
N ASP A 163 -55.83 2.59 -47.65
CA ASP A 163 -56.93 3.40 -47.09
C ASP A 163 -57.06 3.30 -45.53
N GLY A 164 -57.83 4.22 -44.91
CA GLY A 164 -58.77 3.88 -43.79
C GLY A 164 -58.33 3.74 -42.30
N PHE A 165 -58.61 4.77 -41.48
CA PHE A 165 -59.69 4.81 -40.45
C PHE A 165 -60.24 3.45 -39.89
N VAL A 166 -60.48 3.13 -38.59
CA VAL A 166 -60.56 3.85 -37.27
C VAL A 166 -60.31 2.87 -36.07
N GLY A 167 -59.73 3.34 -34.95
CA GLY A 167 -60.05 2.89 -33.55
C GLY A 167 -59.57 1.49 -33.10
N GLU A 168 -59.62 1.08 -31.83
CA GLU A 168 -59.78 1.71 -30.51
C GLU A 168 -59.60 0.57 -29.45
N ASN A 169 -59.00 0.85 -28.29
CA ASN A 169 -59.04 0.06 -27.04
C ASN A 169 -58.43 -1.35 -26.92
N ALA A 170 -58.13 -1.67 -25.64
CA ALA A 170 -57.87 -2.99 -25.03
C ALA A 170 -56.54 -3.69 -25.42
N LYS A 171 -55.79 -4.31 -24.49
CA LYS A 171 -55.86 -4.39 -23.02
C LYS A 171 -54.45 -4.73 -22.51
N LEU A 172 -53.93 -4.04 -21.50
CA LEU A 172 -52.64 -4.39 -20.88
C LEU A 172 -52.91 -5.17 -19.59
N GLU A 173 -52.78 -6.49 -19.65
CA GLU A 173 -52.88 -7.37 -18.49
C GLU A 173 -51.73 -8.40 -18.47
N ASP A 174 -51.43 -8.86 -17.26
CA ASP A 174 -50.49 -9.92 -16.90
C ASP A 174 -48.97 -9.62 -16.90
N LEU A 175 -48.53 -8.99 -15.81
CA LEU A 175 -47.29 -9.37 -15.12
C LEU A 175 -47.59 -9.42 -13.61
N GLY A 176 -47.76 -10.62 -13.06
CA GLY A 176 -48.04 -10.84 -11.64
C GLY A 176 -46.96 -10.28 -10.72
N LEU A 177 -47.30 -9.19 -10.01
CA LEU A 177 -46.50 -8.64 -8.93
C LEU A 177 -46.89 -9.29 -7.60
N ASP A 178 -46.34 -10.46 -7.32
CA ASP A 178 -46.47 -11.07 -5.99
C ASP A 178 -45.72 -10.26 -4.93
N SER A 179 -46.32 -10.25 -3.74
CA SER A 179 -46.05 -9.32 -2.64
C SER A 179 -44.65 -9.41 -2.02
N PHE A 180 -43.98 -8.26 -1.87
CA PHE A 180 -42.91 -8.10 -0.89
C PHE A 180 -43.50 -7.87 0.49
N ASP A 181 -43.40 -8.87 1.38
CA ASP A 181 -43.62 -8.69 2.81
C ASP A 181 -42.41 -7.98 3.44
N VAL A 182 -42.67 -6.92 4.22
CA VAL A 182 -41.65 -6.03 4.80
C VAL A 182 -41.64 -6.09 6.33
N SER A 183 -42.28 -7.10 6.93
CA SER A 183 -42.52 -7.23 8.37
C SER A 183 -41.30 -7.62 9.24
N CYS A 184 -40.08 -7.62 8.69
CA CYS A 184 -38.85 -8.02 9.41
C CYS A 184 -37.79 -6.92 9.56
N ILE A 185 -38.15 -5.63 9.42
CA ILE A 185 -37.22 -4.51 9.67
C ILE A 185 -37.30 -4.07 11.14
N ASP A 186 -36.46 -4.69 11.99
CA ASP A 186 -36.26 -4.23 13.36
C ASP A 186 -35.38 -2.96 13.41
N LEU A 187 -35.99 -1.82 13.74
CA LEU A 187 -35.24 -0.61 14.08
C LEU A 187 -34.66 -0.71 15.50
N VAL A 188 -33.34 -0.91 15.60
CA VAL A 188 -32.60 -0.66 16.85
C VAL A 188 -32.67 0.83 17.17
N LYS A 189 -33.38 1.19 18.24
CA LYS A 189 -33.39 2.54 18.81
C LYS A 189 -32.12 2.78 19.62
N GLY A 190 -31.61 4.02 19.54
CA GLY A 190 -30.69 4.58 20.54
C GLY A 190 -31.43 5.18 21.73
#